data_AF-A0A5C8KKU4-F1
#
_entry.id   AF-A0A5C8KKU4-F1
#
_cell.length_a   1.000
_cell.length_b   1.000
_cell.length_c   1.000
_cell.angle_alpha   90.00
_cell.angle_beta   90.00
_cell.angle_gamma   90.00
#
_symmetry.space_group_name_H-M   'P 1'
#
loop_
_entity.id
_entity.type
_entity.pdbx_description
1 polymer ?
#
loop_
_entity_poly.entity_id
_entity_poly.type
_entity_poly.pdbx_seq_one_letter_code
_entity_poly.pdbx_strand_id
1 'polypeptide(L)'
;MLALPLLAACATPAPPPPSDPGLAPPAMGTGTGGLRVDDAVDYSCTVDADCAVKNVGNCCGYYPACVNVDSPTFPEQVRERCEAEGMMGVCGFPDITACQCVDNRCEAAGSAGQPHRIEIK
;
A
#
# COMPACT_ATOMS: atom_id res chain seq x y z
N MET A 1 -59.11 21.47 29.34
CA MET A 1 -57.74 21.08 29.74
C MET A 1 -57.00 20.59 28.51
N LEU A 2 -55.86 21.23 28.22
CA LEU A 2 -54.80 20.89 27.26
C LEU A 2 -55.11 20.70 25.76
N ALA A 3 -54.77 21.71 24.97
CA ALA A 3 -54.35 21.57 23.57
C ALA A 3 -53.04 22.34 23.39
N LEU A 4 -51.91 21.63 23.39
CA LEU A 4 -50.57 22.16 23.08
C LEU A 4 -50.36 22.07 21.56
N PRO A 5 -50.06 23.17 20.83
CA PRO A 5 -49.68 23.06 19.43
C PRO A 5 -48.18 22.70 19.34
N LEU A 6 -47.88 21.60 18.63
CA LEU A 6 -46.52 21.26 18.23
C LEU A 6 -46.03 22.31 17.21
N LEU A 7 -45.10 23.15 17.62
CA LEU A 7 -44.29 23.97 16.72
C LEU A 7 -43.24 23.06 16.07
N ALA A 8 -43.51 22.67 14.83
CA ALA A 8 -42.55 21.98 13.96
C ALA A 8 -41.42 22.95 13.58
N ALA A 9 -40.21 22.69 14.10
CA ALA A 9 -39.00 23.39 13.73
C ALA A 9 -38.48 22.83 12.39
N CYS A 10 -38.56 23.62 11.32
CA CYS A 10 -37.86 23.32 10.06
C CYS A 10 -36.38 23.64 10.24
N ALA A 11 -35.54 22.63 10.46
CA ALA A 11 -34.09 22.78 10.39
C ALA A 11 -33.66 22.72 8.91
N THR A 12 -33.31 23.86 8.33
CA THR A 12 -32.63 23.93 7.03
C THR A 12 -31.20 23.40 7.17
N PRO A 13 -30.76 22.41 6.37
CA PRO A 13 -29.39 21.93 6.40
C PRO A 13 -28.44 23.04 5.88
N ALA A 14 -27.36 23.27 6.62
CA ALA A 14 -26.31 24.19 6.22
C ALA A 14 -25.59 23.68 4.95
N PRO A 15 -25.18 24.57 4.02
CA PRO A 15 -24.40 24.17 2.87
C PRO A 15 -23.04 23.59 3.30
N PRO A 16 -22.52 22.59 2.58
CA PRO A 16 -21.19 22.04 2.86
C PRO A 16 -20.11 23.11 2.64
N PRO A 17 -18.99 23.05 3.39
CA PRO A 17 -17.86 23.93 3.17
C PRO A 17 -17.30 23.75 1.75
N PRO A 18 -16.70 24.80 1.15
CA PRO A 18 -16.03 24.69 -0.13
C PRO A 18 -14.88 23.68 -0.02
N SER A 19 -14.85 22.71 -0.93
CA SER A 19 -13.73 21.79 -1.08
C SER A 19 -12.51 22.58 -1.51
N ASP A 20 -11.50 22.68 -0.64
CA ASP A 20 -10.16 23.10 -1.03
C ASP A 20 -9.69 22.17 -2.17
N PRO A 21 -9.26 22.70 -3.32
CA PRO A 21 -8.51 21.90 -4.28
C PRO A 21 -7.17 21.61 -3.60
N GLY A 22 -7.14 20.51 -2.86
CA GLY A 22 -5.95 20.00 -2.21
C GLY A 22 -4.80 20.02 -3.19
N LEU A 23 -3.69 20.62 -2.76
CA LEU A 23 -2.41 20.58 -3.44
C LEU A 23 -2.23 19.17 -4.02
N ALA A 24 -2.15 19.09 -5.35
CA ALA A 24 -1.92 17.85 -6.03
C ALA A 24 -0.73 17.14 -5.36
N PRO A 25 -0.82 15.82 -5.09
CA PRO A 25 0.33 15.07 -4.61
C PRO A 25 1.51 15.32 -5.56
N PRO A 26 2.75 15.42 -5.05
CA PRO A 26 3.91 15.67 -5.89
C PRO A 26 3.90 14.65 -7.03
N ALA A 27 3.95 15.14 -8.26
CA ALA A 27 4.03 14.30 -9.44
C ALA A 27 5.22 13.35 -9.26
N MET A 28 4.93 12.05 -9.12
CA MET A 28 5.95 11.01 -9.15
C MET A 28 6.75 11.22 -10.44
N GLY A 29 8.05 11.47 -10.28
CA GLY A 29 8.93 11.83 -11.38
C GLY A 29 8.82 10.85 -12.53
N THR A 30 8.52 11.37 -13.72
CA THR A 30 8.69 10.67 -14.98
C THR A 30 10.19 10.52 -15.25
N GLY A 31 10.82 9.57 -14.57
CA GLY A 31 12.17 9.11 -14.86
C GLY A 31 12.24 8.58 -16.29
N THR A 32 13.16 9.13 -17.06
CA THR A 32 13.42 8.84 -18.46
C THR A 32 13.86 7.38 -18.66
N GLY A 33 12.97 6.54 -19.21
CA GLY A 33 13.32 5.46 -20.16
C GLY A 33 14.37 4.42 -19.79
N GLY A 34 14.64 4.18 -18.51
CA GLY A 34 15.37 3.01 -18.01
C GLY A 34 14.41 2.11 -17.23
N LEU A 35 14.48 0.80 -17.43
CA LEU A 35 13.75 -0.17 -16.61
C LEU A 35 14.05 0.15 -15.14
N ARG A 36 13.05 0.55 -14.36
CA ARG A 36 13.29 0.75 -12.93
C ARG A 36 13.60 -0.62 -12.34
N VAL A 37 14.48 -0.66 -11.34
CA VAL A 37 14.84 -1.88 -10.62
C VAL A 37 13.60 -2.64 -10.12
N ASP A 38 12.56 -1.88 -9.77
CA ASP A 38 11.21 -2.31 -9.40
C ASP A 38 10.39 -2.92 -10.58
N ASP A 39 10.61 -2.48 -11.83
CA ASP A 39 9.94 -3.02 -13.02
C ASP A 39 10.47 -4.41 -13.44
N ALA A 40 11.64 -4.80 -12.94
CA ALA A 40 12.26 -6.10 -13.20
C ALA A 40 11.82 -7.19 -12.20
N VAL A 41 11.10 -6.82 -11.14
CA VAL A 41 10.55 -7.77 -10.19
C VAL A 41 9.26 -8.35 -10.76
N ASP A 42 9.24 -9.67 -10.94
CA ASP A 42 8.10 -10.40 -11.46
C ASP A 42 7.17 -10.83 -10.31
N TYR A 43 5.93 -10.35 -10.38
CA TYR A 43 4.87 -10.71 -9.44
C TYR A 43 3.89 -11.70 -10.06
N SER A 44 4.09 -12.16 -11.30
CA SER A 44 3.16 -13.05 -11.98
C SER A 44 3.22 -14.47 -11.43
N CYS A 45 2.09 -15.17 -11.49
CA CYS A 45 1.98 -16.56 -11.07
C CYS A 45 0.82 -17.24 -11.78
N THR A 46 0.85 -18.57 -11.80
CA THR A 46 -0.29 -19.41 -12.21
C THR A 46 -0.84 -20.20 -11.02
N VAL A 47 0.04 -20.61 -10.09
CA VAL A 47 -0.31 -21.35 -8.86
C VAL A 47 0.44 -20.80 -7.66
N ASP A 48 -0.02 -21.11 -6.44
CA ASP A 48 0.62 -20.65 -5.19
C ASP A 48 2.09 -21.05 -5.09
N ALA A 49 2.46 -22.22 -5.65
CA ALA A 49 3.82 -22.72 -5.65
C ALA A 49 4.79 -21.88 -6.51
N ASP A 50 4.28 -21.02 -7.39
CA ASP A 50 5.09 -20.09 -8.17
C ASP A 50 5.52 -18.89 -7.33
N CYS A 51 4.97 -18.70 -6.13
CA CYS A 51 5.21 -17.53 -5.29
C CYS A 51 6.13 -17.85 -4.11
N ALA A 52 7.08 -16.95 -3.83
CA ALA A 52 7.96 -17.02 -2.68
C ALA A 52 8.09 -15.66 -1.99
N VAL A 53 8.32 -15.67 -0.68
CA VAL A 53 8.68 -14.47 0.07
C VAL A 53 10.15 -14.14 -0.24
N LYS A 54 10.40 -13.00 -0.88
CA LYS A 54 11.75 -12.52 -1.20
C LYS A 54 11.91 -11.08 -0.74
N ASN A 55 13.16 -10.68 -0.46
CA ASN A 55 13.47 -9.30 -0.11
C ASN A 55 13.57 -8.46 -1.38
N VAL A 56 12.58 -7.61 -1.64
CA VAL A 56 12.60 -6.67 -2.78
C VAL A 56 13.31 -5.35 -2.45
N GLY A 57 13.40 -5.03 -1.15
CA GLY A 57 13.99 -3.79 -0.64
C GLY A 57 13.10 -2.56 -0.84
N ASN A 58 13.32 -1.54 -0.01
CA ASN A 58 12.78 -0.20 -0.17
C ASN A 58 13.74 0.84 0.44
N CYS A 59 13.40 2.13 0.43
CA CYS A 59 14.24 3.18 1.04
C CYS A 59 14.36 3.10 2.58
N CYS A 60 13.75 2.11 3.22
CA CYS A 60 13.90 1.83 4.66
C CYS A 60 14.67 0.51 4.91
N GLY A 61 15.23 -0.11 3.86
CA GLY A 61 16.03 -1.33 3.94
C GLY A 61 15.26 -2.58 3.56
N TYR A 62 15.27 -3.57 4.47
CA TYR A 62 14.64 -4.87 4.26
C TYR A 62 13.13 -4.72 4.05
N TYR A 63 12.63 -5.32 2.97
CA TYR A 63 11.21 -5.31 2.65
C TYR A 63 10.81 -6.64 2.00
N PRO A 64 10.18 -7.55 2.75
CA PRO A 64 9.72 -8.82 2.21
C PRO A 64 8.46 -8.61 1.37
N ALA A 65 8.38 -9.29 0.23
CA ALA A 65 7.20 -9.33 -0.61
C ALA A 65 7.01 -10.72 -1.23
N CYS A 66 5.76 -11.07 -1.55
CA CYS A 66 5.46 -12.23 -2.37
C CYS A 66 5.70 -11.88 -3.84
N VAL A 67 6.62 -12.60 -4.46
CA VAL A 67 7.00 -12.45 -5.87
C VAL A 67 7.14 -13.83 -6.48
N ASN A 68 7.25 -13.89 -7.81
CA ASN A 68 7.53 -15.15 -8.47
C ASN A 68 8.86 -15.74 -7.93
N VAL A 69 8.91 -17.06 -7.74
CA VAL A 69 10.08 -17.77 -7.24
C VAL A 69 11.32 -17.53 -8.12
N ASP A 70 11.12 -17.42 -9.42
CA ASP A 70 12.16 -17.17 -10.42
C ASP A 70 12.45 -15.67 -10.62
N SER A 71 11.65 -14.78 -10.02
CA SER A 71 11.86 -13.33 -10.10
C SER A 71 13.23 -12.93 -9.55
N PRO A 72 14.02 -12.10 -10.23
CA PRO A 72 15.14 -11.45 -9.56
C PRO A 72 14.63 -10.44 -8.51
N THR A 73 15.50 -10.08 -7.57
CA THR A 73 15.27 -9.02 -6.59
C THR A 73 16.56 -8.22 -6.41
N PHE A 74 16.45 -6.95 -6.04
CA PHE A 74 17.58 -6.02 -6.09
C PHE A 74 17.66 -5.09 -4.86
N PRO A 75 17.58 -5.61 -3.63
CA PRO A 75 17.50 -4.77 -2.43
C PRO A 75 18.70 -3.83 -2.27
N GLU A 76 19.90 -4.26 -2.69
CA GLU A 76 21.10 -3.42 -2.63
C GLU A 76 21.04 -2.24 -3.62
N GLN A 77 20.55 -2.46 -4.84
CA GLN A 77 20.43 -1.39 -5.84
C GLN A 77 19.37 -0.36 -5.41
N VAL A 78 18.27 -0.84 -4.80
CA VAL A 78 17.25 0.03 -4.21
C VAL A 78 17.86 0.85 -3.09
N ARG A 79 18.63 0.23 -2.18
CA ARG A 79 19.33 0.91 -1.09
C ARG A 79 20.26 2.00 -1.62
N GLU A 80 21.15 1.67 -2.56
CA GLU A 80 22.11 2.61 -3.15
C GLU A 80 21.42 3.82 -3.79
N ARG A 81 20.33 3.61 -4.52
CA ARG A 81 19.51 4.69 -5.09
C ARG A 81 18.93 5.59 -4.01
N CYS A 82 18.32 5.00 -2.98
CA CYS A 82 17.71 5.75 -1.88
C CYS A 82 18.76 6.54 -1.07
N GLU A 83 19.97 5.99 -0.89
CA GLU A 83 21.11 6.70 -0.28
C GLU A 83 21.53 7.89 -1.14
N ALA A 84 21.68 7.70 -2.46
CA ALA A 84 22.07 8.77 -3.39
C ALA A 84 21.03 9.91 -3.45
N GLU A 85 19.75 9.57 -3.32
CA GLU A 85 18.64 10.52 -3.35
C GLU A 85 18.31 11.12 -1.97
N GLY A 86 18.99 10.69 -0.90
CA GLY A 86 18.71 11.14 0.47
C GLY A 86 17.33 10.74 0.99
N MET A 87 16.73 9.68 0.43
CA MET A 87 15.40 9.17 0.77
C MET A 87 15.42 8.10 1.87
N MET A 88 16.59 7.78 2.41
CA MET A 88 16.72 6.77 3.45
C MET A 88 15.90 7.14 4.69
N GLY A 89 15.14 6.18 5.21
CA GLY A 89 14.29 6.35 6.38
C GLY A 89 14.21 5.12 7.26
N VAL A 90 13.39 5.18 8.31
CA VAL A 90 13.09 4.05 9.19
C VAL A 90 11.61 3.75 9.09
N CYS A 91 11.28 2.51 8.72
CA CYS A 91 9.93 2.03 8.51
C CYS A 91 9.77 0.64 9.11
N GLY A 92 8.53 0.23 9.35
CA GLY A 92 8.22 -1.18 9.61
C GLY A 92 8.20 -1.99 8.30
N PHE A 93 8.14 -3.30 8.44
CA PHE A 93 7.90 -4.23 7.35
C PHE A 93 6.73 -5.16 7.70
N PRO A 94 5.98 -5.65 6.70
CA PRO A 94 4.95 -6.64 6.94
C PRO A 94 5.58 -7.97 7.36
N ASP A 95 4.95 -8.67 8.31
CA ASP A 95 5.30 -10.05 8.65
C ASP A 95 4.55 -11.00 7.71
N ILE A 96 5.23 -11.49 6.67
CA ILE A 96 4.66 -12.35 5.63
C ILE A 96 5.13 -13.78 5.87
N THR A 97 4.20 -14.65 6.26
CA THR A 97 4.49 -16.06 6.56
C THR A 97 4.14 -17.02 5.43
N ALA A 98 3.34 -16.59 4.45
CA ALA A 98 2.96 -17.38 3.29
C ALA A 98 2.55 -16.49 2.10
N CYS A 99 2.65 -17.05 0.89
CA CYS A 99 2.24 -16.43 -0.36
C CYS A 99 1.14 -17.26 -1.04
N GLN A 100 0.31 -16.59 -1.82
CA GLN A 100 -0.73 -17.20 -2.65
C GLN A 100 -0.81 -16.48 -4.00
N CYS A 101 -1.25 -17.20 -5.02
CA CYS A 101 -1.49 -16.66 -6.34
C CYS A 101 -2.94 -16.18 -6.44
N VAL A 102 -3.14 -14.86 -6.54
CA VAL A 102 -4.46 -14.21 -6.64
C VAL A 102 -4.50 -13.43 -7.93
N ASP A 103 -5.48 -13.70 -8.79
CA ASP A 103 -5.66 -12.98 -10.06
C ASP A 103 -4.38 -12.90 -10.92
N ASN A 104 -3.61 -14.01 -10.96
CA ASN A 104 -2.31 -14.13 -11.63
C ASN A 104 -1.20 -13.22 -11.05
N ARG A 105 -1.34 -12.84 -9.77
CA ARG A 105 -0.37 -12.06 -9.03
C ARG A 105 -0.03 -12.71 -7.69
N CYS A 106 1.25 -12.77 -7.34
CA CYS A 106 1.72 -13.22 -6.05
C CYS A 106 1.35 -12.20 -4.97
N GLU A 107 0.60 -12.66 -3.96
CA GLU A 107 0.13 -11.87 -2.83
C GLU A 107 0.46 -12.56 -1.51
N ALA A 108 0.57 -11.77 -0.43
CA ALA A 108 0.70 -12.32 0.91
C ALA A 108 -0.61 -12.99 1.36
N ALA A 109 -0.52 -14.25 1.78
CA ALA A 109 -1.67 -14.99 2.29
C ALA A 109 -2.20 -14.33 3.56
N GLY A 110 -3.51 -14.06 3.61
CA GLY A 110 -4.16 -13.38 4.74
C GLY A 110 -4.14 -11.84 4.70
N SER A 111 -3.61 -11.23 3.63
CA SER A 111 -3.58 -9.76 3.48
C SER A 111 -4.82 -9.16 2.80
N ALA A 112 -5.85 -9.95 2.52
CA ALA A 112 -7.16 -9.47 2.08
C ALA A 112 -7.90 -8.78 3.25
N GLY A 113 -7.52 -7.52 3.53
CA GLY A 113 -8.34 -6.59 4.33
C GLY A 113 -8.46 -6.90 5.83
N GLN A 114 -7.35 -7.06 6.55
CA GLN A 114 -7.40 -7.05 8.02
C GLN A 114 -6.78 -5.77 8.59
N PRO A 115 -7.60 -4.80 9.07
CA PRO A 115 -7.12 -3.90 10.11
C PRO A 115 -6.66 -4.76 11.28
N HIS A 116 -5.49 -4.49 11.86
CA HIS A 116 -5.03 -5.13 13.08
C HIS A 116 -6.17 -5.18 14.10
N ARG A 117 -6.81 -6.35 14.24
CA ARG A 117 -7.86 -6.60 15.22
C ARG A 117 -7.15 -6.72 16.56
N ILE A 118 -6.97 -5.58 17.23
CA ILE A 118 -6.61 -5.55 18.64
C ILE A 118 -7.80 -6.13 19.39
N GLU A 119 -7.74 -7.43 19.69
CA GLU A 119 -8.66 -8.03 20.67
C GLU A 119 -8.23 -7.54 22.05
N ILE A 120 -8.87 -6.47 22.52
CA ILE A 120 -8.78 -6.04 23.91
C ILE A 120 -9.53 -7.09 24.73
N LYS A 121 -8.79 -7.90 25.47
CA LYS A 121 -9.32 -8.85 26.45
C LYS A 121 -9.67 -8.15 27.75
#